data_AF-A0A0F9YC18-F1
#
_entry.id   AF-A0A0F9YC18-F1
#
_cell.length_a   1.000
_cell.length_b   1.000
_cell.length_c   1.000
_cell.angle_alpha   90.00
_cell.angle_beta   90.00
_cell.angle_gamma   90.00
#
_symmetry.space_group_name_H-M   'P 1'
#
loop_
_entity.id
_entity.type
_entity.pdbx_description
1 polymer ?
#
loop_
_entity_poly.entity_id
_entity_poly.type
_entity_poly.pdbx_seq_one_letter_code
_entity_poly.pdbx_strand_id
1 'polypeptide(L)'
;MKKIFFIATFIFSFSFIFPILSFAQSNDNHTAIEEAEGRVLFEKLQSKELICKNLSDENFESLGEYFMGNVAKEQHETMNNMMIQMMGEQSEEQMHIAMGKRMSDCEPDTPMPQNMMSIIMGNWSNPSMLKLFRNPFSMINLGFTPFTWFGFIFMILFWVLIIAGIVALIKWLTDQSKIENKKEKSATDILKIRYAKGEIDKKEFKEKSQEIKNL
;
A
#
# COMPACT_ATOMS: atom_id res chain seq x y z
N MET A 1 26.95 19.47 -10.64
CA MET A 1 25.54 19.75 -11.05
C MET A 1 24.86 18.54 -11.68
N LYS A 2 25.35 17.95 -12.78
CA LYS A 2 24.69 16.78 -13.43
C LYS A 2 24.48 15.55 -12.52
N LYS A 3 25.45 15.23 -11.65
CA LYS A 3 25.37 14.06 -10.74
C LYS A 3 24.32 14.22 -9.62
N ILE A 4 24.14 15.43 -9.10
CA ILE A 4 23.17 15.73 -8.04
C ILE A 4 21.75 15.70 -8.60
N PHE A 5 21.57 16.14 -9.85
CA PHE A 5 20.29 16.09 -10.56
C PHE A 5 19.82 14.65 -10.79
N PHE A 6 20.74 13.73 -11.11
CA PHE A 6 20.44 12.30 -11.26
C PHE A 6 20.07 11.63 -9.92
N ILE A 7 20.75 11.97 -8.83
CA ILE A 7 20.46 11.39 -7.51
C ILE A 7 19.11 11.87 -6.97
N ALA A 8 18.81 13.16 -7.12
CA ALA A 8 17.54 13.72 -6.67
C ALA A 8 16.34 13.20 -7.48
N THR A 9 16.49 13.03 -8.80
CA THR A 9 15.45 12.44 -9.66
C THR A 9 15.24 10.96 -9.36
N PHE A 10 16.32 10.21 -9.08
CA PHE A 10 16.22 8.80 -8.71
C PHE A 10 15.51 8.59 -7.36
N ILE A 11 15.84 9.38 -6.33
CA ILE A 11 15.17 9.33 -5.02
C ILE A 11 13.69 9.69 -5.15
N PHE A 12 13.36 10.73 -5.92
CA PHE A 12 11.97 11.14 -6.14
C PHE A 12 11.15 10.08 -6.89
N SER A 13 11.74 9.42 -7.90
CA SER A 13 11.09 8.29 -8.58
C SER A 13 10.90 7.08 -7.66
N PHE A 14 11.84 6.83 -6.74
CA PHE A 14 11.74 5.71 -5.80
C PHE A 14 10.68 5.98 -4.71
N SER A 15 10.56 7.21 -4.23
CA SER A 15 9.54 7.62 -3.27
C SER A 15 8.11 7.58 -3.84
N PHE A 16 7.93 7.73 -5.15
CA PHE A 16 6.63 7.59 -5.81
C PHE A 16 6.19 6.14 -6.02
N ILE A 17 7.11 5.17 -5.97
CA ILE A 17 6.80 3.74 -6.06
C ILE A 17 6.43 3.17 -4.67
N PHE A 18 6.85 3.84 -3.58
CA PHE A 18 6.72 3.30 -2.22
C PHE A 18 5.37 3.43 -1.49
N PRO A 19 4.35 4.22 -1.88
CA PRO A 19 3.10 4.25 -1.13
C PRO A 19 2.08 3.21 -1.62
N ILE A 20 2.53 2.11 -2.25
CA ILE A 20 1.65 0.97 -2.60
C ILE A 20 1.83 -0.19 -1.61
N LEU A 21 2.80 -0.13 -0.69
CA LEU A 21 2.82 -1.06 0.44
C LEU A 21 1.86 -0.56 1.53
N SER A 22 0.59 -0.46 1.17
CA SER A 22 -0.51 -0.45 2.13
C SER A 22 -0.38 -1.71 2.97
N PHE A 23 -0.34 -1.51 4.29
CA PHE A 23 -0.67 -2.47 5.34
C PHE A 23 -0.49 -3.93 4.95
N ALA A 24 0.69 -4.50 5.24
CA ALA A 24 0.75 -5.93 5.49
C ALA A 24 -0.17 -6.20 6.67
N GLN A 25 -1.37 -6.66 6.31
CA GLN A 25 -2.34 -7.36 7.12
C GLN A 25 -1.60 -8.26 8.11
N SER A 26 -2.06 -8.21 9.35
CA SER A 26 -1.64 -9.16 10.37
C SER A 26 -1.76 -10.57 9.74
N ASN A 27 -0.62 -11.26 9.64
CA ASN A 27 -0.51 -12.59 9.04
C ASN A 27 -0.78 -13.65 10.12
N ASP A 28 -1.83 -13.45 10.90
CA ASP A 28 -2.49 -14.50 11.65
C ASP A 28 -3.28 -15.30 10.62
N ASN A 29 -2.66 -16.38 10.16
CA ASN A 29 -3.20 -17.34 9.20
C ASN A 29 -4.36 -18.16 9.81
N HIS A 30 -5.19 -17.52 10.63
CA HIS A 30 -6.25 -18.09 11.45
C HIS A 30 -7.30 -18.77 10.57
N THR A 31 -7.83 -18.02 9.59
CA THR A 31 -8.80 -18.54 8.62
C THR A 31 -8.28 -19.77 7.86
N ALA A 32 -7.00 -19.77 7.46
CA ALA A 32 -6.42 -20.91 6.77
C ALA A 32 -6.29 -22.17 7.65
N ILE A 33 -6.07 -21.98 8.96
CA ILE A 33 -6.04 -23.07 9.94
C ILE A 33 -7.46 -23.63 10.13
N GLU A 34 -8.44 -22.74 10.31
CA GLU A 34 -9.85 -23.11 10.49
C GLU A 34 -10.42 -23.84 9.26
N GLU A 35 -10.10 -23.38 8.06
CA GLU A 35 -10.44 -24.07 6.80
C GLU A 35 -9.84 -25.49 6.75
N ALA A 36 -8.61 -25.67 7.22
CA ALA A 36 -7.96 -26.97 7.25
C ALA A 36 -8.59 -27.92 8.26
N GLU A 37 -8.97 -27.41 9.44
CA GLU A 37 -9.69 -28.16 10.47
C GLU A 37 -11.08 -28.59 9.97
N GLY A 38 -11.82 -27.68 9.36
CA GLY A 38 -13.10 -27.96 8.70
C GLY A 38 -12.98 -29.02 7.61
N ARG A 39 -11.91 -29.00 6.80
CA ARG A 39 -11.66 -30.03 5.80
C ARG A 39 -11.52 -31.42 6.42
N VAL A 40 -10.74 -31.54 7.49
CA VAL A 40 -10.53 -32.82 8.18
C VAL A 40 -11.83 -33.32 8.81
N LEU A 41 -12.63 -32.43 9.40
CA LEU A 41 -13.95 -32.77 9.92
C LEU A 41 -14.87 -33.28 8.81
N PHE A 42 -14.89 -32.62 7.65
CA PHE A 42 -15.71 -33.04 6.52
C PHE A 42 -15.28 -34.38 5.92
N GLU A 43 -13.97 -34.63 5.81
CA GLU A 43 -13.43 -35.93 5.38
C GLU A 43 -13.86 -37.05 6.33
N LYS A 44 -13.83 -36.81 7.64
CA LYS A 44 -14.31 -37.77 8.67
C LYS A 44 -15.81 -38.00 8.63
N LEU A 45 -16.60 -36.99 8.25
CA LEU A 45 -18.04 -37.15 8.02
C LEU A 45 -18.30 -38.00 6.78
N GLN A 46 -17.57 -37.77 5.69
CA GLN A 46 -17.68 -38.58 4.46
C GLN A 46 -17.25 -40.03 4.68
N SER A 47 -16.21 -40.26 5.48
CA SER A 47 -15.74 -41.61 5.83
C SER A 47 -16.63 -42.32 6.86
N LYS A 48 -17.67 -41.64 7.39
CA LYS A 48 -18.56 -42.10 8.46
C LYS A 48 -17.85 -42.40 9.79
N GLU A 49 -16.65 -41.85 9.98
CA GLU A 49 -15.91 -41.90 11.24
C GLU A 49 -16.55 -40.95 12.27
N LEU A 50 -17.10 -39.83 11.80
CA LEU A 50 -17.91 -38.90 12.58
C LEU A 50 -19.38 -38.92 12.11
N ILE A 51 -20.27 -38.60 13.05
CA ILE A 51 -21.71 -38.52 12.81
C ILE A 51 -22.18 -37.14 13.24
N CYS A 52 -23.11 -36.54 12.49
CA CYS A 52 -23.66 -35.20 12.74
C CYS A 52 -24.07 -34.94 14.20
N LYS A 53 -24.56 -35.98 14.91
CA LYS A 53 -24.98 -35.88 16.32
C LYS A 53 -23.86 -35.58 17.32
N ASN A 54 -22.60 -35.82 16.93
CA ASN A 54 -21.43 -35.62 17.78
C ASN A 54 -20.70 -34.31 17.46
N LEU A 55 -21.20 -33.50 16.53
CA LEU A 55 -20.63 -32.21 16.19
C LEU A 55 -21.19 -31.14 17.12
N SER A 56 -20.31 -30.30 17.68
CA SER A 56 -20.66 -29.07 18.37
C SER A 56 -20.83 -27.93 17.38
N ASP A 57 -21.34 -26.79 17.85
CA ASP A 57 -21.41 -25.57 17.05
C ASP A 57 -20.02 -25.12 16.57
N GLU A 58 -18.98 -25.22 17.41
CA GLU A 58 -17.58 -24.96 17.00
C GLU A 58 -17.13 -25.84 15.81
N ASN A 59 -17.51 -27.14 15.80
CA ASN A 59 -17.18 -28.00 14.67
C ASN A 59 -17.95 -27.59 13.39
N PHE A 60 -19.18 -27.09 13.55
CA PHE A 60 -19.97 -26.58 12.44
C PHE A 60 -19.45 -25.24 11.93
N GLU A 61 -18.90 -24.41 12.81
CA GLU A 61 -18.19 -23.18 12.45
C GLU A 61 -16.98 -23.49 11.57
N SER A 62 -16.09 -24.39 12.00
CA SER A 62 -14.93 -24.80 11.18
C SER A 62 -15.36 -25.43 9.85
N LEU A 63 -16.44 -26.21 9.84
CA LEU A 63 -17.03 -26.71 8.59
C LEU A 63 -17.51 -25.57 7.69
N GLY A 64 -18.15 -24.56 8.27
CA GLY A 64 -18.55 -23.32 7.60
C GLY A 64 -17.38 -22.60 6.96
N GLU A 65 -16.32 -22.37 7.73
CA GLU A 65 -15.06 -21.78 7.26
C GLU A 65 -14.51 -22.55 6.06
N TYR A 66 -14.42 -23.89 6.14
CA TYR A 66 -13.97 -24.72 5.02
C TYR A 66 -14.83 -24.59 3.76
N PHE A 67 -16.16 -24.59 3.91
CA PHE A 67 -17.05 -24.44 2.75
C PHE A 67 -17.00 -23.03 2.17
N MET A 68 -16.90 -22.02 3.03
CA MET A 68 -16.80 -20.63 2.61
C MET A 68 -15.44 -20.38 1.93
N GLY A 69 -14.35 -20.95 2.43
CA GLY A 69 -13.05 -20.98 1.78
C GLY A 69 -13.10 -21.63 0.39
N ASN A 70 -13.89 -22.69 0.18
CA ASN A 70 -14.06 -23.26 -1.16
C ASN A 70 -14.80 -22.33 -2.15
N VAL A 71 -15.69 -21.48 -1.64
CA VAL A 71 -16.49 -20.53 -2.45
C VAL A 71 -15.72 -19.23 -2.69
N ALA A 72 -15.22 -18.62 -1.62
CA ALA A 72 -14.55 -17.32 -1.61
C ALA A 72 -13.04 -17.41 -1.88
N LYS A 73 -12.43 -18.59 -1.69
CA LYS A 73 -10.98 -18.84 -1.89
C LYS A 73 -10.15 -17.80 -1.13
N GLU A 74 -9.16 -17.20 -1.80
CA GLU A 74 -8.29 -16.15 -1.26
C GLU A 74 -9.05 -14.91 -0.76
N GLN A 75 -10.32 -14.74 -1.11
CA GLN A 75 -11.14 -13.60 -0.65
C GLN A 75 -11.87 -13.87 0.67
N HIS A 76 -11.81 -15.10 1.20
CA HIS A 76 -12.55 -15.49 2.39
C HIS A 76 -12.22 -14.59 3.60
N GLU A 77 -10.93 -14.40 3.89
CA GLU A 77 -10.49 -13.52 4.99
C GLU A 77 -10.98 -12.07 4.81
N THR A 78 -10.98 -11.58 3.57
CA THR A 78 -11.50 -10.23 3.27
C THR A 78 -13.02 -10.16 3.48
N MET A 79 -13.73 -11.24 3.15
CA MET A 79 -15.17 -11.36 3.38
C MET A 79 -15.49 -11.40 4.87
N ASN A 80 -14.76 -12.18 5.66
CA ASN A 80 -14.96 -12.29 7.12
C ASN A 80 -14.80 -10.93 7.77
N ASN A 81 -13.71 -10.21 7.45
CA ASN A 81 -13.48 -8.85 7.91
C ASN A 81 -14.61 -7.88 7.52
N MET A 82 -15.13 -7.99 6.28
CA MET A 82 -16.26 -7.19 5.82
C MET A 82 -17.55 -7.53 6.58
N MET A 83 -17.81 -8.81 6.83
CA MET A 83 -18.98 -9.29 7.57
C MET A 83 -18.93 -8.85 9.04
N ILE A 84 -17.79 -9.02 9.70
CA ILE A 84 -17.55 -8.56 11.07
C ILE A 84 -17.76 -7.04 11.16
N GLN A 85 -17.25 -6.27 10.20
CA GLN A 85 -17.42 -4.82 10.19
C GLN A 85 -18.88 -4.37 10.03
N MET A 86 -19.67 -5.09 9.23
CA MET A 86 -21.06 -4.73 8.96
C MET A 86 -22.06 -5.28 9.99
N MET A 87 -21.80 -6.48 10.52
CA MET A 87 -22.77 -7.27 11.28
C MET A 87 -22.27 -7.70 12.66
N GLY A 88 -20.99 -7.50 12.96
CA GLY A 88 -20.34 -7.94 14.18
C GLY A 88 -19.85 -9.38 14.12
N GLU A 89 -18.90 -9.70 15.01
CA GLU A 89 -18.23 -10.99 15.13
C GLU A 89 -19.22 -12.14 15.37
N GLN A 90 -20.13 -12.00 16.35
CA GLN A 90 -21.14 -13.01 16.65
C GLN A 90 -22.06 -13.36 15.48
N SER A 91 -22.31 -12.42 14.56
CA SER A 91 -23.15 -12.68 13.41
C SER A 91 -22.41 -13.43 12.31
N GLU A 92 -21.09 -13.27 12.24
CA GLU A 92 -20.24 -13.93 11.26
C GLU A 92 -20.05 -15.40 11.65
N GLU A 93 -19.73 -15.67 12.92
CA GLU A 93 -19.67 -17.02 13.50
C GLU A 93 -20.98 -17.80 13.27
N GLN A 94 -22.14 -17.17 13.57
CA GLN A 94 -23.46 -17.79 13.35
C GLN A 94 -23.72 -18.11 11.87
N MET A 95 -23.16 -17.31 10.95
CA MET A 95 -23.28 -17.57 9.53
C MET A 95 -22.45 -18.80 9.15
N HIS A 96 -21.22 -18.92 9.64
CA HIS A 96 -20.38 -20.08 9.40
C HIS A 96 -20.96 -21.35 10.00
N ILE A 97 -21.48 -21.30 11.24
CA ILE A 97 -22.18 -22.43 11.85
C ILE A 97 -23.39 -22.86 11.01
N ALA A 98 -24.25 -21.91 10.60
CA ALA A 98 -25.43 -22.22 9.80
C ALA A 98 -25.06 -22.75 8.40
N MET A 99 -24.01 -22.21 7.78
CA MET A 99 -23.49 -22.68 6.50
C MET A 99 -22.90 -24.09 6.63
N GLY A 100 -22.10 -24.35 7.65
CA GLY A 100 -21.52 -25.65 7.94
C GLY A 100 -22.60 -26.71 8.16
N LYS A 101 -23.63 -26.42 8.97
CA LYS A 101 -24.80 -27.29 9.18
C LYS A 101 -25.53 -27.67 7.90
N ARG A 102 -25.76 -26.68 7.02
CA ARG A 102 -26.47 -26.88 5.74
C ARG A 102 -25.61 -27.60 4.70
N MET A 103 -24.34 -27.23 4.58
CA MET A 103 -23.44 -27.75 3.54
C MET A 103 -22.85 -29.12 3.88
N SER A 104 -22.76 -29.46 5.18
CA SER A 104 -22.43 -30.82 5.63
C SER A 104 -23.60 -31.81 5.52
N ASP A 105 -24.79 -31.35 5.11
CA ASP A 105 -26.05 -32.12 5.05
C ASP A 105 -26.51 -32.66 6.42
N CYS A 106 -25.97 -32.11 7.51
CA CYS A 106 -26.36 -32.49 8.88
C CYS A 106 -27.67 -31.83 9.32
N GLU A 107 -27.87 -30.56 8.97
CA GLU A 107 -29.12 -29.81 9.21
C GLU A 107 -29.42 -28.87 8.02
N PRO A 108 -30.02 -29.39 6.93
CA PRO A 108 -30.29 -28.59 5.72
C PRO A 108 -31.35 -27.50 5.94
N ASP A 109 -32.16 -27.61 6.99
CA ASP A 109 -33.24 -26.69 7.33
C ASP A 109 -32.81 -25.59 8.32
N THR A 110 -31.53 -25.54 8.74
CA THR A 110 -31.06 -24.50 9.66
C THR A 110 -31.33 -23.12 9.06
N PRO A 111 -32.07 -22.24 9.77
CA PRO A 111 -32.41 -20.93 9.25
C PRO A 111 -31.16 -20.09 9.13
N MET A 112 -30.90 -19.56 7.93
CA MET A 112 -29.84 -18.58 7.73
C MET A 112 -30.23 -17.26 8.39
N PRO A 113 -29.27 -16.53 9.00
CA PRO A 113 -29.54 -15.21 9.58
C PRO A 113 -30.15 -14.28 8.53
N GLN A 114 -31.39 -13.84 8.79
CA GLN A 114 -32.29 -13.18 7.83
C GLN A 114 -31.78 -11.85 7.29
N ASN A 115 -30.82 -11.24 7.99
CA ASN A 115 -30.27 -9.93 7.69
C ASN A 115 -29.61 -9.88 6.30
N MET A 116 -29.03 -10.99 5.82
CA MET A 116 -28.40 -11.07 4.50
C MET A 116 -29.40 -11.40 3.38
N MET A 117 -30.36 -12.32 3.63
CA MET A 117 -31.39 -12.67 2.64
C MET A 117 -32.29 -11.46 2.33
N SER A 118 -32.58 -10.62 3.32
CA SER A 118 -33.28 -9.33 3.17
C SER A 118 -32.54 -8.36 2.24
N ILE A 119 -31.21 -8.26 2.37
CA ILE A 119 -30.38 -7.39 1.53
C ILE A 119 -30.26 -7.95 0.11
N ILE A 120 -30.13 -9.27 -0.05
CA ILE A 120 -30.00 -9.93 -1.37
C ILE A 120 -31.34 -9.93 -2.13
N MET A 121 -32.45 -10.33 -1.50
CA MET A 121 -33.79 -10.35 -2.12
C MET A 121 -34.43 -8.95 -2.22
N GLY A 122 -34.22 -8.10 -1.21
CA GLY A 122 -34.78 -6.75 -1.17
C GLY A 122 -34.21 -5.83 -2.24
N ASN A 123 -32.99 -6.11 -2.72
CA ASN A 123 -32.33 -5.33 -3.75
C ASN A 123 -32.53 -5.90 -5.18
N TRP A 124 -32.97 -7.16 -5.30
CA TRP A 124 -33.29 -7.82 -6.57
C TRP A 124 -34.71 -7.58 -7.06
N SER A 125 -35.65 -7.27 -6.16
CA SER A 125 -37.04 -6.93 -6.48
C SER A 125 -37.22 -5.50 -6.99
N ASN A 126 -36.14 -4.69 -7.04
CA ASN A 126 -36.17 -3.30 -7.47
C ASN A 126 -35.59 -3.16 -8.90
N PRO A 127 -36.42 -3.04 -9.95
CA PRO A 127 -35.97 -3.06 -11.36
C PRO A 127 -35.02 -1.89 -11.73
N SER A 128 -34.95 -0.87 -10.87
CA SER A 128 -34.02 0.26 -10.97
C SER A 128 -32.57 -0.12 -10.60
N MET A 129 -32.36 -1.08 -9.70
CA MET A 129 -31.03 -1.55 -9.27
C MET A 129 -30.46 -2.64 -10.19
N LEU A 130 -31.31 -3.47 -10.80
CA LEU A 130 -30.88 -4.47 -11.79
C LEU A 130 -30.27 -3.83 -13.05
N LYS A 131 -30.69 -2.60 -13.40
CA LYS A 131 -30.09 -1.81 -14.49
C LYS A 131 -28.71 -1.23 -14.15
N LEU A 132 -28.41 -1.08 -12.86
CA LEU A 132 -27.11 -0.59 -12.36
C LEU A 132 -26.08 -1.73 -12.35
N PHE A 133 -26.50 -2.96 -12.02
CA PHE A 133 -25.62 -4.15 -12.02
C PHE A 133 -25.42 -4.78 -13.41
N ARG A 134 -26.36 -4.61 -14.35
CA ARG A 134 -26.25 -5.17 -15.71
C ARG A 134 -25.24 -4.44 -16.60
N ASN A 135 -24.86 -3.21 -16.24
CA ASN A 135 -23.94 -2.40 -17.02
C ASN A 135 -22.62 -2.22 -16.25
N PRO A 136 -21.57 -3.03 -16.50
CA PRO A 136 -20.24 -2.80 -15.92
C PRO A 136 -19.61 -1.46 -16.36
N PHE A 137 -20.25 -0.76 -17.32
CA PHE A 137 -19.83 0.54 -17.82
C PHE A 137 -20.41 1.75 -17.05
N SER A 138 -21.39 1.56 -16.15
CA SER A 138 -21.97 2.67 -15.37
C SER A 138 -21.26 2.98 -14.05
N MET A 139 -20.40 2.08 -13.54
CA MET A 139 -19.61 2.36 -12.33
C MET A 139 -18.37 3.22 -12.59
N ILE A 140 -17.88 3.27 -13.83
CA ILE A 140 -16.76 4.17 -14.21
C ILE A 140 -17.24 5.63 -14.35
N ASN A 141 -18.56 5.88 -14.43
CA ASN A 141 -19.11 7.22 -14.66
C ASN A 141 -19.74 7.87 -13.41
N LEU A 142 -19.73 7.20 -12.25
CA LEU A 142 -20.18 7.76 -10.96
C LEU A 142 -19.03 8.35 -10.11
N GLY A 143 -17.79 8.31 -10.61
CA GLY A 143 -16.60 8.94 -10.01
C GLY A 143 -16.20 10.30 -10.59
N PHE A 144 -16.91 10.77 -11.62
CA PHE A 144 -16.72 12.08 -12.24
C PHE A 144 -17.60 13.14 -11.55
N THR A 145 -17.45 13.26 -10.22
CA THR A 145 -17.94 14.46 -9.56
C THR A 145 -16.99 15.61 -9.93
N PRO A 146 -17.47 16.85 -10.16
CA PRO A 146 -16.60 17.99 -10.46
C PRO A 146 -15.58 18.29 -9.35
N PHE A 147 -15.73 17.71 -8.16
CA PHE A 147 -14.77 17.79 -7.05
C PHE A 147 -13.50 16.95 -7.26
N THR A 148 -13.54 15.84 -8.00
CA THR A 148 -12.36 14.98 -8.21
C THR A 148 -11.29 15.67 -9.08
N TRP A 149 -11.71 16.50 -10.04
CA TRP A 149 -10.81 17.27 -10.90
C TRP A 149 -10.09 18.39 -10.14
N PHE A 150 -10.78 19.07 -9.23
CA PHE A 150 -10.16 20.05 -8.32
C PHE A 150 -9.13 19.41 -7.40
N GLY A 151 -9.40 18.21 -6.87
CA GLY A 151 -8.44 17.46 -6.06
C GLY A 151 -7.17 17.08 -6.83
N PHE A 152 -7.33 16.61 -8.07
CA PHE A 152 -6.20 16.24 -8.92
C PHE A 152 -5.32 17.44 -9.31
N ILE A 153 -5.94 18.58 -9.65
CA ILE A 153 -5.22 19.83 -9.92
C ILE A 153 -4.46 20.31 -8.69
N PHE A 154 -5.10 20.31 -7.52
CA PHE A 154 -4.46 20.76 -6.28
C PHE A 154 -3.28 19.88 -5.91
N MET A 155 -3.40 18.56 -6.11
CA MET A 155 -2.30 17.61 -5.92
C MET A 155 -1.11 17.94 -6.84
N ILE A 156 -1.35 18.13 -8.15
CA ILE A 156 -0.28 18.51 -9.09
C ILE A 156 0.37 19.84 -8.69
N LEU A 157 -0.43 20.84 -8.34
CA LEU A 157 0.05 22.15 -7.91
C LEU A 157 0.93 22.05 -6.66
N PHE A 158 0.52 21.25 -5.68
CA PHE A 158 1.27 21.01 -4.45
C PHE A 158 2.62 20.34 -4.73
N TRP A 159 2.66 19.31 -5.60
CA TRP A 159 3.92 18.67 -6.00
C TRP A 159 4.84 19.62 -6.77
N VAL A 160 4.32 20.46 -7.67
CA VAL A 160 5.11 21.49 -8.38
C VAL A 160 5.69 22.49 -7.39
N LEU A 161 4.94 22.92 -6.38
CA LEU A 161 5.40 23.85 -5.36
C LEU A 161 6.51 23.25 -4.50
N ILE A 162 6.39 21.97 -4.10
CA ILE A 162 7.47 21.26 -3.40
C ILE A 162 8.75 21.22 -4.22
N ILE A 163 8.66 20.83 -5.51
CA ILE A 163 9.84 20.77 -6.39
C ILE A 163 10.45 22.15 -6.55
N ALA A 164 9.64 23.19 -6.77
CA ALA A 164 10.12 24.57 -6.87
C ALA A 164 10.82 25.03 -5.58
N GLY A 165 10.28 24.68 -4.41
CA GLY A 165 10.89 24.96 -3.11
C GLY A 165 12.26 24.30 -2.95
N ILE A 166 12.37 23.02 -3.30
CA ILE A 166 13.65 22.28 -3.26
C ILE A 166 14.66 22.91 -4.23
N VAL A 167 14.25 23.23 -5.46
CA VAL A 167 15.13 23.85 -6.46
C VAL A 167 15.59 25.24 -6.00
N ALA A 168 14.70 26.05 -5.43
CA ALA A 168 15.03 27.36 -4.88
C ALA A 168 16.02 27.24 -3.72
N LEU A 169 15.82 26.27 -2.82
CA LEU A 169 16.70 26.01 -1.69
C LEU A 169 18.09 25.56 -2.16
N ILE A 170 18.17 24.64 -3.12
CA ILE A 170 19.43 24.20 -3.74
C ILE A 170 20.11 25.38 -4.43
N LYS A 171 19.38 26.21 -5.17
CA LYS A 171 19.94 27.37 -5.86
C LYS A 171 20.49 28.39 -4.86
N TRP A 172 19.77 28.65 -3.77
CA TRP A 172 20.23 29.55 -2.71
C TRP A 172 21.51 29.03 -2.01
N LEU A 173 21.57 27.73 -1.68
CA LEU A 173 22.77 27.11 -1.12
C LEU A 173 23.93 27.12 -2.12
N THR A 174 23.66 26.91 -3.41
CA THR A 174 24.70 26.92 -4.46
C THR A 174 25.19 28.35 -4.72
N ASP A 175 24.33 29.36 -4.68
CA ASP A 175 24.72 30.76 -4.85
C ASP A 175 25.53 31.28 -3.65
N GLN A 176 25.23 30.82 -2.42
CA GLN A 176 26.12 31.08 -1.26
C GLN A 176 27.53 30.49 -1.49
N SER A 177 27.62 29.27 -2.01
CA SER A 177 28.92 28.64 -2.33
C SER A 177 29.66 29.33 -3.50
N LYS A 178 28.92 30.07 -4.35
CA LYS A 178 29.49 30.81 -5.48
C LYS A 178 30.02 32.18 -5.08
N ILE A 179 29.47 32.80 -4.03
CA ILE A 179 30.01 34.03 -3.45
C ILE A 179 31.39 33.78 -2.81
N GLU A 180 31.62 32.59 -2.22
CA GLU A 180 32.94 32.22 -1.69
C GLU A 180 33.98 31.92 -2.79
N ASN A 181 33.56 31.38 -3.93
CA ASN A 181 34.44 31.12 -5.08
C ASN A 181 34.68 32.33 -5.98
N LYS A 182 34.12 33.49 -5.62
CA LYS A 182 34.44 34.78 -6.26
C LYS A 182 35.35 35.65 -5.39
N LYS A 183 35.98 35.10 -4.34
CA LYS A 183 37.26 35.62 -3.89
C LYS A 183 38.23 35.47 -5.05
N GLU A 184 38.67 36.60 -5.61
CA GLU A 184 39.78 36.68 -6.53
C GLU A 184 40.83 35.65 -6.14
N LYS A 185 41.25 34.79 -7.09
CA LYS A 185 42.31 33.81 -6.86
C LYS A 185 43.46 34.55 -6.19
N SER A 186 43.67 34.30 -4.89
CA SER A 186 44.71 34.97 -4.12
C SER A 186 46.02 34.74 -4.86
N ALA A 187 46.93 35.73 -4.85
CA ALA A 187 48.23 35.61 -5.49
C ALA A 187 48.98 34.32 -5.04
N THR A 188 48.70 33.84 -3.82
CA THR A 188 49.20 32.57 -3.30
C THR A 188 48.67 31.32 -4.01
N ASP A 189 47.42 31.31 -4.48
CA ASP A 189 46.84 30.17 -5.19
C ASP A 189 47.31 30.09 -6.64
N ILE A 190 47.58 31.24 -7.27
CA ILE A 190 48.22 31.29 -8.58
C ILE A 190 49.63 30.69 -8.50
N LEU A 191 50.41 31.02 -7.46
CA LEU A 191 51.72 30.43 -7.22
C LEU A 191 51.65 28.92 -7.04
N LYS A 192 50.71 28.41 -6.24
CA LYS A 192 50.54 26.96 -6.03
C LYS A 192 50.23 26.22 -7.34
N ILE A 193 49.38 26.79 -8.19
CA ILE A 193 49.04 26.20 -9.48
C ILE A 193 50.27 26.10 -10.39
N ARG A 194 51.10 27.14 -10.45
CA ARG A 194 52.33 27.13 -11.27
C ARG A 194 53.37 26.14 -10.75
N TYR A 195 53.54 26.05 -9.43
CA TYR A 195 54.42 25.04 -8.82
C TYR A 195 53.94 23.62 -9.12
N ALA A 196 52.63 23.37 -9.01
CA ALA A 196 52.04 22.07 -9.32
C ALA A 196 52.17 21.70 -10.82
N LYS A 197 52.18 22.69 -11.71
CA LYS A 197 52.48 22.51 -13.14
C LYS A 197 53.97 22.34 -13.46
N GLY A 198 54.86 22.53 -12.47
CA GLY A 198 56.30 22.51 -12.68
C GLY A 198 56.86 23.73 -13.41
N GLU A 199 56.08 24.81 -13.53
CA GLU A 199 56.50 26.05 -14.19
C GLU A 199 57.47 26.89 -13.32
N ILE A 200 57.51 26.63 -12.01
CA ILE A 200 58.39 27.30 -11.04
C ILE A 200 59.01 26.27 -10.09
N ASP A 201 60.22 26.54 -9.62
CA ASP A 201 60.91 25.66 -8.67
C ASP A 201 60.49 25.90 -7.21
N LYS A 202 60.75 24.94 -6.33
CA LYS A 202 60.43 24.99 -4.90
C LYS A 202 61.08 26.19 -4.20
N LYS A 203 62.27 26.62 -4.63
CA LYS A 203 62.91 27.83 -4.09
C LYS A 203 62.13 29.10 -4.45
N GLU A 204 61.80 29.29 -5.73
CA GLU A 204 61.05 30.45 -6.22
C GLU A 204 59.64 30.53 -5.59
N PHE A 205 58.98 29.38 -5.42
CA PHE A 205 57.69 29.32 -4.75
C PHE A 205 57.78 29.82 -3.30
N LYS A 206 58.82 29.41 -2.56
CA LYS A 206 58.99 29.82 -1.15
C LYS A 206 59.24 31.31 -1.01
N GLU A 207 60.13 31.86 -1.84
CA GLU A 207 60.48 33.29 -1.80
C GLU A 207 59.26 34.15 -2.10
N LYS A 208 58.56 33.89 -3.22
CA LYS A 208 57.37 34.66 -3.61
C LYS A 208 56.19 34.46 -2.67
N SER A 209 56.03 33.26 -2.10
CA SER A 209 54.99 33.02 -1.10
C SER A 209 55.25 33.75 0.22
N GLN A 210 56.51 34.01 0.57
CA GLN A 210 56.87 34.76 1.77
C GLN A 210 56.72 36.26 1.55
N GLU A 211 57.07 36.75 0.37
CA GLU A 211 56.86 38.14 -0.05
C GLU A 211 55.36 38.50 -0.05
N ILE A 212 54.50 37.67 -0.63
CA ILE A 212 53.04 37.90 -0.64
C ILE A 212 52.42 37.86 0.76
N LYS A 213 53.02 37.12 1.71
CA LYS A 213 52.55 37.09 3.10
C LYS A 213 52.98 38.32 3.91
N ASN A 214 53.99 39.04 3.44
CA ASN A 214 54.55 40.23 4.08
C ASN A 214 54.08 41.55 3.44
N LEU A 215 53.24 41.47 2.39
CA LEU A 215 52.47 42.56 1.80
C LEU A 215 51.18 42.77 2.58
#